data_AF-A0A504BT08-F1
#
_entry.id   AF-A0A504BT08-F1
#
_cell.length_a   1.000
_cell.length_b   1.000
_cell.length_c   1.000
_cell.angle_alpha   90.00
_cell.angle_beta   90.00
_cell.angle_gamma   90.00
#
_symmetry.space_group_name_H-M   'P 1'
#
loop_
_entity.id
_entity.type
_entity.pdbx_description
1 polymer ?
#
loop_
_entity_poly.entity_id
_entity_poly.type
_entity_poly.pdbx_seq_one_letter_code
_entity_poly.pdbx_strand_id
1 'polypeptide(L)'
;MVEIISKRDGPRREDVQVKRLIEQNRSTIVRLADQISGGGYSASRKPRQQPKAEGLIIHVGGSAATVTEAKPSIRVTMNGRVISKDQNTGRQLHHIGDIRNRDGEQIFVLGTKQNGFFSPVDEAIGEALTELDGSRLTATYTEEQLAADIGAKLGID
;
A
#
# COMPACT_ATOMS: atom_id res chain seq x y z
N MET A 1 12.21 -34.32 25.04
CA MET A 1 11.56 -33.83 26.27
C MET A 1 11.32 -32.35 26.05
N VAL A 2 10.06 -31.91 25.96
CA VAL A 2 9.69 -30.52 25.63
C VAL A 2 8.99 -29.95 26.85
N GLU A 3 9.59 -28.95 27.51
CA GLU A 3 8.95 -28.22 28.59
C GLU A 3 7.94 -27.22 28.00
N ILE A 4 6.65 -27.48 28.23
CA ILE A 4 5.57 -26.57 27.84
C ILE A 4 5.27 -25.66 29.04
N ILE A 5 5.57 -24.36 28.91
CA ILE A 5 5.37 -23.37 29.97
C ILE A 5 4.07 -22.61 29.70
N SER A 6 3.14 -22.64 30.66
CA SER A 6 1.86 -21.94 30.57
C SER A 6 1.99 -20.49 31.06
N LYS A 7 1.16 -19.59 30.54
CA LYS A 7 1.09 -18.17 30.99
C LYS A 7 0.77 -18.01 32.49
N ARG A 8 0.34 -19.09 33.18
CA ARG A 8 0.05 -19.12 34.62
C ARG A 8 1.27 -19.41 35.50
N ASP A 9 2.38 -19.90 34.94
CA ASP A 9 3.54 -20.39 35.72
C ASP A 9 4.55 -19.28 36.11
N GLY A 10 4.24 -18.02 35.79
CA GLY A 10 5.09 -16.88 36.10
C GLY A 10 6.32 -16.76 35.19
N PRO A 11 7.12 -15.68 35.34
CA PRO A 11 8.30 -15.46 34.52
C PRO A 11 9.39 -16.48 34.87
N ARG A 12 10.15 -16.91 33.84
CA ARG A 12 11.16 -17.96 34.01
C ARG A 12 12.28 -17.50 34.94
N ARG A 13 12.96 -18.45 35.60
CA ARG A 13 14.00 -18.11 36.60
C ARG A 13 15.17 -17.37 35.95
N GLU A 14 15.49 -17.68 34.69
CA GLU A 14 16.46 -16.96 33.88
C GLU A 14 16.02 -15.52 33.59
N ASP A 15 14.76 -15.29 33.25
CA ASP A 15 14.23 -13.94 32.97
C ASP A 15 14.31 -13.05 34.20
N VAL A 16 14.00 -13.59 35.38
CA VAL A 16 14.11 -12.87 36.66
C VAL A 16 15.57 -12.52 36.97
N GLN A 17 16.51 -13.43 36.71
CA GLN A 17 17.94 -13.19 36.92
C GLN A 17 18.49 -12.14 35.95
N VAL A 18 18.14 -12.23 34.67
CA VAL A 18 18.53 -11.23 33.65
C VAL A 18 17.94 -9.87 33.97
N LYS A 19 16.66 -9.80 34.38
CA LYS A 19 16.03 -8.54 34.80
C LYS A 19 16.76 -7.91 35.97
N ARG A 20 17.13 -8.69 37.00
CA ARG A 20 17.92 -8.21 38.15
C ARG A 20 19.29 -7.69 37.71
N LEU A 21 19.98 -8.41 36.82
CA LEU A 21 21.29 -7.98 36.30
C LEU A 21 21.19 -6.64 35.55
N ILE A 22 20.16 -6.47 34.71
CA ILE A 22 19.91 -5.21 33.98
C ILE A 22 19.59 -4.07 34.96
N GLU A 23 18.77 -4.33 35.99
CA GLU A 23 18.42 -3.34 37.01
C GLU A 23 19.65 -2.90 37.82
N GLN A 24 20.49 -3.84 38.25
CA GLN A 24 21.72 -3.55 38.99
C GLN A 24 22.72 -2.73 38.17
N ASN A 25 22.78 -2.96 36.85
CA ASN A 25 23.73 -2.30 35.96
C ASN A 25 23.13 -1.12 35.19
N ARG A 26 21.94 -0.66 35.57
CA ARG A 26 21.17 0.31 34.78
C ARG A 26 21.91 1.62 34.53
N SER A 27 22.66 2.13 35.52
CA SER A 27 23.46 3.36 35.39
C SER A 27 24.57 3.22 34.35
N THR A 28 25.28 2.09 34.35
CA THR A 28 26.32 1.77 33.37
C THR A 28 25.74 1.60 31.96
N ILE A 29 24.61 0.90 31.84
CA ILE A 29 23.91 0.70 30.56
C ILE A 29 23.47 2.05 29.97
N VAL A 30 22.88 2.93 30.79
CA VAL A 30 22.46 4.27 30.37
C VAL A 30 23.67 5.09 29.90
N ARG A 31 24.76 5.09 30.68
CA ARG A 31 25.99 5.83 30.35
C ARG A 31 26.59 5.39 29.01
N LEU A 32 26.68 4.08 28.77
CA LEU A 32 27.19 3.54 27.51
C LEU A 32 26.26 3.85 26.34
N ALA A 33 24.94 3.71 26.54
CA ALA A 33 23.95 4.02 25.52
C ALA A 33 23.99 5.51 25.12
N ASP A 34 24.14 6.42 26.08
CA ASP A 34 24.32 7.84 25.81
C ASP A 34 25.67 8.15 25.15
N GLN A 35 26.76 7.48 25.54
CA GLN A 35 28.06 7.66 24.88
C GLN A 35 28.01 7.26 23.41
N ILE A 36 27.31 6.17 23.06
CA ILE A 36 27.16 5.70 21.68
C ILE A 36 26.20 6.61 20.89
N SER A 37 25.12 7.07 21.52
CA SER A 37 24.05 7.86 20.87
C SER A 37 24.23 9.38 20.98
N GLY A 38 25.35 9.87 21.51
CA GLY A 38 25.56 11.30 21.78
C GLY A 38 24.53 11.91 22.76
N GLY A 39 24.02 11.13 23.70
CA GLY A 39 22.98 11.54 24.66
C GLY A 39 21.53 11.34 24.19
N GLY A 40 21.34 10.76 22.99
CA GLY A 40 20.02 10.51 22.43
C GLY A 40 19.17 9.51 23.23
N TYR A 41 19.80 8.50 23.83
CA TYR A 41 19.11 7.50 24.65
C TYR A 41 18.37 8.14 25.84
N SER A 42 19.04 8.98 26.62
CA SER A 42 18.42 9.73 27.73
C SER A 42 17.45 10.80 27.24
N ALA A 43 17.74 11.49 26.14
CA ALA A 43 16.84 12.50 25.58
C ALA A 43 15.48 11.93 25.17
N SER A 44 15.47 10.74 24.55
CA SER A 44 14.25 10.06 24.10
C SER A 44 13.33 9.61 25.24
N ARG A 45 13.90 9.41 26.44
CA ARG A 45 13.19 8.97 27.64
C ARG A 45 12.68 10.12 28.51
N LYS A 46 13.06 11.35 28.21
CA LYS A 46 12.46 12.52 28.87
C LYS A 46 10.98 12.60 28.49
N PRO A 47 10.09 12.96 29.43
CA PRO A 47 8.68 13.18 29.12
C PRO A 47 8.57 14.19 27.97
N ARG A 48 8.00 13.75 26.84
CA ARG A 48 7.70 14.66 25.74
C ARG A 48 6.64 15.64 26.23
N GLN A 49 6.86 16.93 26.00
CA GLN A 49 5.80 17.91 26.24
C GLN A 49 4.60 17.52 25.39
N GLN A 50 3.41 17.55 25.98
CA GLN A 50 2.18 17.37 25.22
C GLN A 50 2.16 18.43 24.10
N PRO A 51 1.79 18.05 22.87
CA PRO A 51 1.67 19.02 21.79
C PRO A 51 0.71 20.12 22.24
N LYS A 52 1.21 21.36 22.31
CA LYS A 52 0.38 22.54 22.59
C LYS A 52 -0.52 22.78 21.39
N ALA A 53 -1.80 23.04 21.62
CA ALA A 53 -2.77 23.30 20.55
C ALA A 53 -2.51 24.63 19.80
N GLU A 54 -1.73 25.53 20.40
CA GLU A 54 -1.37 26.82 19.81
C GLU A 54 -0.25 26.64 18.77
N GLY A 55 -0.51 27.06 17.53
CA GLY A 55 0.45 27.00 16.43
C GLY A 55 0.38 25.74 15.56
N LEU A 56 -0.73 25.00 15.60
CA LEU A 56 -1.02 23.98 14.58
C LEU A 56 -1.12 24.64 13.21
N ILE A 57 -0.01 24.65 12.46
CA ILE A 57 -0.04 24.88 11.02
C ILE A 57 -0.61 23.60 10.40
N ILE A 58 -1.94 23.46 10.47
CA ILE A 58 -2.65 22.42 9.74
C ILE A 58 -2.49 22.78 8.27
N HIS A 59 -1.54 22.15 7.60
CA HIS A 59 -1.53 22.09 6.15
C HIS A 59 -2.72 21.22 5.74
N VAL A 60 -3.90 21.81 5.67
CA VAL A 60 -5.03 21.20 4.98
C VAL A 60 -4.62 21.19 3.50
N GLY A 61 -4.03 20.08 3.06
CA GLY A 61 -3.60 19.91 1.69
C GLY A 61 -4.78 20.01 0.74
N GLY A 62 -4.90 21.15 0.07
CA GLY A 62 -5.80 21.38 -1.05
C GLY A 62 -7.25 21.65 -0.66
N SER A 63 -7.73 22.83 -1.02
CA SER A 63 -9.16 23.12 -1.15
C SER A 63 -9.84 22.02 -1.96
N ALA A 64 -11.07 21.64 -1.59
CA ALA A 64 -11.88 20.72 -2.38
C ALA A 64 -11.93 21.23 -3.83
N ALA A 65 -11.42 20.43 -4.76
CA ALA A 65 -11.51 20.75 -6.18
C ALA A 65 -13.00 20.96 -6.53
N THR A 66 -13.28 21.99 -7.31
CA THR A 66 -14.59 22.21 -7.91
C THR A 66 -15.06 20.90 -8.54
N VAL A 67 -16.31 20.52 -8.29
CA VAL A 67 -16.92 19.32 -8.87
C VAL A 67 -17.12 19.57 -10.36
N THR A 68 -16.04 19.45 -11.12
CA THR A 68 -16.08 19.30 -12.57
C THR A 68 -16.53 17.87 -12.84
N GLU A 69 -17.37 17.67 -13.84
CA GLU A 69 -17.69 16.31 -14.32
C GLU A 69 -16.40 15.52 -14.55
N ALA A 70 -16.36 14.29 -14.06
CA ALA A 70 -15.18 13.44 -14.19
C ALA A 70 -14.88 13.24 -15.67
N LYS A 71 -13.62 13.42 -16.06
CA LYS A 71 -13.16 13.16 -17.43
C LYS A 71 -12.34 11.88 -17.40
N PRO A 72 -12.96 10.69 -17.54
CA PRO A 72 -12.25 9.42 -17.43
C PRO A 72 -11.19 9.28 -18.53
N SER A 73 -10.11 8.56 -18.23
CA SER A 73 -9.18 8.02 -19.22
C SER A 73 -8.59 6.70 -18.75
N ILE A 74 -8.30 5.82 -19.71
CA ILE A 74 -7.67 4.55 -19.43
C ILE A 74 -6.15 4.72 -19.38
N ARG A 75 -5.54 4.12 -18.37
CA ARG A 75 -4.09 4.13 -18.22
C ARG A 75 -3.60 2.78 -17.73
N VAL A 76 -2.53 2.32 -18.37
CA VAL A 76 -1.66 1.27 -17.82
C VAL A 76 -0.60 1.93 -16.93
N THR A 77 -0.48 1.42 -15.72
CA THR A 77 0.47 1.90 -14.71
C THR A 77 1.75 1.06 -14.74
N MET A 78 2.85 1.60 -14.20
CA MET A 78 4.17 0.92 -14.24
C MET A 78 4.19 -0.45 -13.54
N ASN A 79 3.26 -0.72 -12.63
CA ASN A 79 3.09 -2.03 -12.00
C ASN A 79 2.10 -2.95 -12.75
N GLY A 80 1.79 -2.62 -14.02
CA GLY A 80 0.92 -3.40 -14.89
C GLY A 80 -0.57 -3.25 -14.62
N ARG A 81 -1.01 -2.41 -13.68
CA ARG A 81 -2.45 -2.23 -13.42
C ARG A 81 -3.09 -1.40 -14.53
N VAL A 82 -4.22 -1.85 -15.03
CA VAL A 82 -5.07 -1.12 -15.97
C VAL A 82 -6.18 -0.44 -15.19
N ILE A 83 -6.20 0.88 -15.21
CA ILE A 83 -7.13 1.68 -14.41
C ILE A 83 -7.85 2.72 -15.28
N SER A 84 -9.07 3.05 -14.90
CA SER A 84 -9.70 4.30 -15.30
C SER A 84 -9.36 5.36 -14.26
N LYS A 85 -8.90 6.53 -14.70
CA LYS A 85 -8.61 7.68 -13.84
C LYS A 85 -9.31 8.92 -14.38
N ASP A 86 -9.64 9.85 -13.50
CA ASP A 86 -10.11 11.16 -13.90
C ASP A 86 -8.92 12.04 -14.32
N GLN A 87 -8.97 12.60 -15.53
CA GLN A 87 -7.96 13.51 -16.05
C GLN A 87 -7.90 14.82 -15.24
N ASN A 88 -9.04 15.27 -14.68
CA ASN A 88 -9.12 16.54 -13.96
C ASN A 88 -8.43 16.47 -12.59
N THR A 89 -8.68 15.39 -11.84
CA THR A 89 -8.17 15.23 -10.46
C THR A 89 -6.99 14.26 -10.36
N GLY A 90 -6.73 13.46 -11.38
CA GLY A 90 -5.76 12.35 -11.35
C GLY A 90 -6.20 11.17 -10.49
N ARG A 91 -7.39 11.20 -9.90
CA ARG A 91 -7.91 10.14 -9.03
C ARG A 91 -8.24 8.90 -9.85
N GLN A 92 -7.93 7.73 -9.28
CA GLN A 92 -8.40 6.48 -9.83
C GLN A 92 -9.92 6.38 -9.64
N LEU A 93 -10.66 6.10 -10.72
CA LEU A 93 -12.10 5.88 -10.73
C LEU A 93 -12.40 4.38 -10.60
N HIS A 94 -11.80 3.57 -11.47
CA HIS A 94 -12.02 2.11 -11.51
C HIS A 94 -10.71 1.36 -11.71
N HIS A 95 -10.59 0.18 -11.09
CA HIS A 95 -9.56 -0.81 -11.43
C HIS A 95 -10.18 -1.77 -12.44
N ILE A 96 -9.65 -1.78 -13.67
CA ILE A 96 -10.20 -2.58 -14.77
C ILE A 96 -9.59 -3.97 -14.80
N GLY A 97 -8.29 -4.09 -14.54
CA GLY A 97 -7.58 -5.37 -14.57
C GLY A 97 -6.08 -5.17 -14.44
N ASP A 98 -5.32 -6.22 -14.76
CA ASP A 98 -3.86 -6.21 -14.68
C ASP A 98 -3.25 -6.83 -15.94
N ILE A 99 -2.10 -6.31 -16.36
CA ILE A 99 -1.20 -6.97 -17.29
C ILE A 99 -0.29 -7.87 -16.47
N ARG A 100 -0.37 -9.17 -16.73
CA ARG A 100 0.42 -10.19 -16.04
C ARG A 100 1.41 -10.81 -17.01
N ASN A 101 2.59 -11.12 -16.52
CA ASN A 101 3.52 -11.96 -17.27
C ASN A 101 3.14 -13.44 -17.04
N ARG A 102 2.85 -14.16 -18.13
CA ARG A 102 2.66 -15.61 -18.13
C ARG A 102 3.57 -16.20 -19.21
N ASP A 103 4.47 -17.09 -18.79
CA ASP A 103 5.40 -17.77 -19.70
C ASP A 103 6.23 -16.84 -20.59
N GLY A 104 6.54 -15.64 -20.11
CA GLY A 104 7.31 -14.62 -20.85
C GLY A 104 6.45 -13.70 -21.72
N GLU A 105 5.14 -13.95 -21.83
CA GLU A 105 4.20 -13.10 -22.56
C GLU A 105 3.45 -12.17 -21.59
N GLN A 106 3.28 -10.91 -21.97
CA GLN A 106 2.40 -9.99 -21.27
C GLN A 106 0.96 -10.22 -21.71
N ILE A 107 0.07 -10.49 -20.76
CA ILE A 107 -1.33 -10.81 -21.01
C ILE A 107 -2.21 -9.90 -20.16
N PHE A 108 -3.19 -9.26 -20.79
CA PHE A 108 -4.22 -8.53 -20.07
C PHE A 108 -5.19 -9.51 -19.41
N VAL A 109 -5.43 -9.32 -18.12
CA VAL A 109 -6.37 -10.09 -17.32
C VAL A 109 -7.41 -9.14 -16.75
N LEU A 110 -8.66 -9.32 -17.16
CA LEU A 110 -9.78 -8.51 -16.71
C LEU A 110 -10.04 -8.75 -15.23
N GLY A 111 -10.39 -7.68 -14.52
CA GLY A 111 -10.62 -7.65 -13.08
C GLY A 111 -11.90 -8.37 -12.65
N THR A 112 -12.14 -9.62 -13.05
CA THR A 112 -13.36 -10.37 -12.70
C THR A 112 -13.11 -11.33 -11.53
N LYS A 113 -14.20 -11.79 -10.90
CA LYS A 113 -14.13 -12.82 -9.85
C LYS A 113 -13.59 -14.16 -10.39
N GLN A 114 -13.89 -14.47 -11.66
CA GLN A 114 -13.39 -15.66 -12.36
C GLN A 114 -11.86 -15.63 -12.51
N ASN A 115 -11.29 -14.44 -12.71
CA ASN A 115 -9.86 -14.22 -12.79
C ASN A 115 -9.15 -14.05 -11.42
N GLY A 116 -9.89 -14.28 -10.32
CA GLY A 116 -9.35 -14.29 -8.96
C GLY A 116 -9.22 -12.91 -8.32
N PHE A 117 -9.89 -11.88 -8.84
CA PHE A 117 -9.90 -10.56 -8.22
C PHE A 117 -10.84 -10.53 -7.01
N PHE A 118 -10.36 -9.98 -5.88
CA PHE A 118 -11.15 -9.84 -4.66
C PHE A 118 -12.28 -8.80 -4.83
N SER A 119 -11.99 -7.72 -5.54
CA SER A 119 -12.97 -6.69 -5.90
C SER A 119 -13.13 -6.71 -7.42
N PRO A 120 -14.16 -7.39 -7.95
CA PRO A 120 -14.37 -7.45 -9.38
C PRO A 120 -14.82 -6.09 -9.93
N VAL A 121 -14.60 -5.89 -11.24
CA VAL A 121 -15.25 -4.83 -12.01
C VAL A 121 -16.76 -4.99 -11.98
N ASP A 122 -17.46 -3.87 -12.20
CA ASP A 122 -18.91 -3.90 -12.40
C ASP A 122 -19.29 -4.82 -13.57
N GLU A 123 -20.45 -5.46 -13.48
CA GLU A 123 -20.91 -6.46 -14.46
C GLU A 123 -20.98 -5.87 -15.87
N ALA A 124 -21.44 -4.61 -16.02
CA ALA A 124 -21.51 -3.96 -17.32
C ALA A 124 -20.12 -3.72 -17.94
N ILE A 125 -19.13 -3.35 -17.12
CA ILE A 125 -17.72 -3.21 -17.57
C ILE A 125 -17.15 -4.59 -17.90
N GLY A 126 -17.46 -5.59 -17.08
CA GLY A 126 -17.04 -6.97 -17.27
C GLY A 126 -17.51 -7.52 -18.62
N GLU A 127 -18.80 -7.39 -18.92
CA GLU A 127 -19.38 -7.84 -20.19
C GLU A 127 -18.79 -7.09 -21.39
N ALA A 128 -18.67 -5.75 -21.31
CA ALA A 128 -18.12 -4.94 -22.40
C ALA A 128 -16.67 -5.29 -22.75
N LEU A 129 -15.89 -5.73 -21.76
CA LEU A 129 -14.45 -6.01 -21.90
C LEU A 129 -14.11 -7.50 -21.94
N THR A 130 -15.09 -8.39 -21.90
CA THR A 130 -14.86 -9.85 -21.88
C THR A 130 -14.05 -10.32 -23.08
N GLU A 131 -14.25 -9.73 -24.26
CA GLU A 131 -13.50 -10.07 -25.48
C GLU A 131 -12.01 -9.71 -25.40
N LEU A 132 -11.64 -8.74 -24.56
CA LEU A 132 -10.24 -8.34 -24.39
C LEU A 132 -9.53 -9.19 -23.35
N ASP A 133 -10.24 -9.92 -22.49
CA ASP A 133 -9.65 -10.75 -21.46
C ASP A 133 -8.78 -11.87 -22.06
N GLY A 134 -7.52 -11.95 -21.62
CA GLY A 134 -6.54 -12.87 -22.17
C GLY A 134 -5.80 -12.35 -23.42
N SER A 135 -6.04 -11.11 -23.84
CA SER A 135 -5.29 -10.48 -24.94
C SER A 135 -3.80 -10.40 -24.62
N ARG A 136 -2.98 -10.85 -25.59
CA ARG A 136 -1.52 -10.82 -25.48
C ARG A 136 -0.99 -9.49 -25.99
N LEU A 137 -0.18 -8.82 -25.18
CA LEU A 137 0.55 -7.65 -25.60
C LEU A 137 1.81 -8.10 -26.33
N THR A 138 2.02 -7.51 -27.50
CA THR A 138 3.14 -7.80 -28.39
C THR A 138 3.77 -6.50 -28.86
N ALA A 139 4.84 -6.59 -29.66
CA ALA A 139 5.44 -5.40 -30.25
C ALA A 139 4.46 -4.59 -31.13
N THR A 140 3.42 -5.22 -31.67
CA THR A 140 2.40 -4.57 -32.50
C THR A 140 1.13 -4.22 -31.72
N TYR A 141 0.90 -4.86 -30.57
CA TYR A 141 -0.25 -4.61 -29.70
C TYR A 141 0.25 -4.15 -28.33
N THR A 142 0.44 -2.84 -28.19
CA THR A 142 1.08 -2.22 -27.03
C THR A 142 0.08 -1.89 -25.91
N GLU A 143 0.61 -1.47 -24.77
CA GLU A 143 -0.18 -0.99 -23.63
C GLU A 143 -1.09 0.20 -24.00
N GLU A 144 -0.62 1.07 -24.90
CA GLU A 144 -1.38 2.20 -25.41
C GLU A 144 -2.55 1.75 -26.29
N GLN A 145 -2.33 0.72 -27.13
CA GLN A 145 -3.39 0.18 -27.98
C GLN A 145 -4.46 -0.51 -27.15
N LEU A 146 -4.05 -1.30 -26.14
CA LEU A 146 -4.99 -1.89 -25.18
C LEU A 146 -5.80 -0.81 -24.46
N ALA A 147 -5.16 0.27 -24.01
CA ALA A 147 -5.86 1.37 -23.35
C ALA A 147 -6.88 2.06 -24.26
N ALA A 148 -6.54 2.26 -25.55
CA ALA A 148 -7.43 2.83 -26.55
C ALA A 148 -8.63 1.91 -26.83
N ASP A 149 -8.40 0.60 -26.97
CA ASP A 149 -9.48 -0.37 -27.23
C ASP A 149 -10.44 -0.46 -26.04
N ILE A 150 -9.91 -0.48 -24.81
CA ILE A 150 -10.73 -0.42 -23.58
C ILE A 150 -11.52 0.89 -23.54
N GLY A 151 -10.88 2.02 -23.88
CA GLY A 151 -11.54 3.33 -23.95
C GLY A 151 -12.71 3.30 -24.92
N ALA A 152 -12.50 2.81 -26.14
CA ALA A 152 -13.53 2.69 -27.16
C ALA A 152 -14.70 1.80 -26.73
N LYS A 153 -14.43 0.65 -26.09
CA LYS A 153 -15.47 -0.26 -25.57
C LYS A 153 -16.29 0.36 -24.43
N LEU A 154 -15.69 1.25 -23.64
CA LEU A 154 -16.34 1.92 -22.51
C LEU A 154 -16.90 3.32 -22.84
N GLY A 155 -16.73 3.81 -24.08
CA GLY A 155 -17.14 5.15 -24.48
C GLY A 155 -16.33 6.26 -23.79
N ILE A 156 -15.03 6.02 -23.57
CA ILE A 156 -14.09 6.95 -22.94
C ILE A 156 -13.09 7.43 -23.99
N ASP A 157 -13.11 8.74 -24.27
CA ASP A 157 -12.22 9.44 -25.21
C ASP A 157 -10.88 9.90 -24.58
#